data_AF-A0A3D9L6F0-F1
#
_entry.id   AF-A0A3D9L6F0-F1
#
_cell.length_a   1.000
_cell.length_b   1.000
_cell.length_c   1.000
_cell.angle_alpha   90.00
_cell.angle_beta   90.00
_cell.angle_gamma   90.00
#
_symmetry.space_group_name_H-M   'P 1'
#
loop_
_entity.id
_entity.type
_entity.pdbx_description
1 polymer ?
#
loop_
_entity_poly.entity_id
_entity_poly.type
_entity_poly.pdbx_seq_one_letter_code
_entity_poly.pdbx_strand_id
1 'polypeptide(L)'
;MKKSHILGILIIAMAIVVIMSTAGDASAYVTFEDAKEMASSGNANKIHVVGKLRKDENGNVIGIHPSPNMLSFKFEMVDENNEIQTVYHANPMPTDFLRSEQVVVVGAYQNDRFVAEKILLKCPSKYQEEGVNV
;
A
#
# COMPACT_ATOMS: atom_id res chain seq x y z
N MET A 1 11.59 11.28 -48.87
CA MET A 1 11.41 10.23 -47.82
C MET A 1 10.75 9.03 -48.47
N LYS A 2 11.44 7.88 -48.58
CA LYS A 2 10.79 6.65 -49.10
C LYS A 2 9.72 6.22 -48.09
N LYS A 3 8.53 5.82 -48.58
CA LYS A 3 7.37 5.40 -47.74
C LYS A 3 7.73 4.35 -46.67
N SER A 4 8.80 3.59 -46.90
CA SER A 4 9.38 2.62 -45.96
C SER A 4 9.89 3.23 -44.64
N HIS A 5 10.49 4.42 -44.63
CA HIS A 5 10.93 5.04 -43.37
C HIS A 5 9.76 5.57 -42.53
N ILE A 6 8.70 6.04 -43.20
CA ILE A 6 7.47 6.48 -42.54
C ILE A 6 6.80 5.29 -41.84
N LEU A 7 6.78 4.11 -42.49
CA LEU A 7 6.27 2.89 -41.87
C LEU A 7 7.11 2.45 -40.66
N GLY A 8 8.44 2.54 -40.74
CA GLY A 8 9.32 2.21 -39.61
C GLY A 8 9.13 3.15 -38.41
N ILE A 9 9.04 4.46 -38.65
CA ILE A 9 8.78 5.46 -37.60
C ILE A 9 7.41 5.23 -36.95
N LEU A 10 6.39 4.88 -37.73
CA LEU A 10 5.06 4.58 -37.22
C LEU A 10 5.07 3.38 -36.26
N ILE A 11 5.79 2.32 -36.60
CA ILE A 11 5.91 1.12 -35.75
C ILE A 11 6.63 1.44 -34.43
N ILE A 12 7.72 2.22 -34.48
CA ILE A 12 8.45 2.64 -33.28
C ILE A 12 7.57 3.52 -32.38
N ALA A 13 6.85 4.47 -32.96
CA ALA A 13 5.92 5.31 -32.21
C ALA A 13 4.83 4.47 -31.52
N MET A 14 4.28 3.48 -32.23
CA MET A 14 3.27 2.57 -31.67
C MET A 14 3.84 1.71 -30.53
N ALA A 15 5.08 1.22 -30.67
CA ALA A 15 5.76 0.45 -29.63
C ALA A 15 5.99 1.28 -28.36
N ILE A 16 6.41 2.56 -28.50
CA ILE A 16 6.61 3.46 -27.37
C ILE A 16 5.29 3.70 -26.62
N VAL A 17 4.19 3.94 -27.35
CA VAL A 17 2.85 4.11 -26.75
C VAL A 17 2.43 2.87 -25.95
N VAL A 18 2.67 1.67 -26.49
CA VAL A 18 2.35 0.42 -25.79
C VAL A 18 3.20 0.26 -24.53
N ILE A 19 4.52 0.48 -24.62
CA ILE A 19 5.41 0.37 -23.44
C ILE A 19 5.00 1.35 -22.34
N MET A 20 4.73 2.61 -22.70
CA MET A 20 4.25 3.62 -21.75
C MET A 20 2.91 3.23 -21.11
N SER A 21 2.00 2.60 -21.87
CA SER A 21 0.72 2.14 -21.31
C SER A 21 0.90 1.01 -20.29
N THR A 22 1.89 0.13 -20.44
CA THR A 22 2.13 -0.99 -19.53
C THR A 22 2.90 -0.63 -18.25
N ALA A 23 3.68 0.46 -18.25
CA ALA A 23 4.43 0.90 -17.08
C ALA A 23 3.51 1.44 -15.96
N GLY A 24 2.27 1.81 -16.31
CA GLY A 24 1.27 2.28 -15.37
C GLY A 24 0.73 1.20 -14.43
N ASP A 25 0.78 -0.09 -14.75
CA ASP A 25 0.09 -1.13 -13.94
C ASP A 25 0.95 -1.79 -12.85
N ALA A 26 2.22 -1.40 -12.72
CA ALA A 26 3.10 -1.99 -11.72
C ALA A 26 2.75 -1.51 -10.30
N SER A 27 2.22 -2.40 -9.45
CA SER A 27 1.97 -2.12 -8.03
C SER A 27 3.29 -1.99 -7.27
N ALA A 28 3.69 -0.77 -6.95
CA ALA A 28 4.94 -0.48 -6.25
C ALA A 28 4.79 -0.58 -4.72
N TYR A 29 5.90 -0.91 -4.05
CA TYR A 29 6.03 -0.76 -2.60
C TYR A 29 6.50 0.66 -2.30
N VAL A 30 5.70 1.43 -1.58
CA VAL A 30 5.95 2.86 -1.31
C VAL A 30 5.43 3.26 0.07
N THR A 31 5.74 4.49 0.49
CA THR A 31 5.29 5.08 1.75
C THR A 31 3.93 5.77 1.61
N PHE A 32 3.32 6.22 2.71
CA PHE A 32 2.08 6.99 2.66
C PHE A 32 2.27 8.37 2.00
N GLU A 33 3.46 8.96 2.12
CA GLU A 33 3.84 10.21 1.48
C GLU A 33 3.86 10.06 -0.05
N ASP A 34 4.61 9.07 -0.54
CA ASP A 34 4.69 8.74 -1.98
C ASP A 34 3.30 8.43 -2.55
N ALA A 35 2.51 7.67 -1.80
CA ALA A 35 1.15 7.30 -2.15
C ALA A 35 0.24 8.52 -2.34
N LYS A 36 0.41 9.54 -1.49
CA LYS A 36 -0.34 10.78 -1.54
C LYS A 36 0.10 11.66 -2.70
N GLU A 37 1.41 11.71 -2.98
CA GLU A 37 1.95 12.40 -4.15
C GLU A 37 1.43 11.78 -5.45
N MET A 38 1.46 10.44 -5.55
CA MET A 38 0.91 9.72 -6.70
C MET A 38 -0.58 10.03 -6.89
N ALA A 39 -1.39 9.96 -5.85
CA ALA A 39 -2.80 10.32 -5.93
C ALA A 39 -3.02 11.78 -6.37
N SER A 40 -2.18 12.71 -5.89
CA SER A 40 -2.23 14.13 -6.26
C SER A 40 -1.87 14.37 -7.73
N SER A 41 -1.01 13.53 -8.31
CA SER A 41 -0.69 13.54 -9.74
C SER A 41 -1.76 12.89 -10.64
N GLY A 42 -2.87 12.42 -10.05
CA GLY A 42 -3.96 11.74 -10.76
C GLY A 42 -3.73 10.25 -10.96
N ASN A 43 -2.71 9.67 -10.31
CA ASN A 43 -2.44 8.25 -10.36
C ASN A 43 -3.33 7.51 -9.33
N ALA A 44 -4.28 6.71 -9.84
CA ALA A 44 -5.21 5.91 -9.03
C ALA A 44 -4.75 4.45 -8.83
N ASN A 45 -3.48 4.14 -9.10
CA ASN A 45 -2.96 2.79 -9.00
C ASN A 45 -2.99 2.29 -7.56
N LYS A 46 -3.19 0.99 -7.43
CA LYS A 46 -3.05 0.30 -6.16
C LYS A 46 -1.58 0.10 -5.86
N ILE A 47 -1.21 0.46 -4.65
CA ILE A 47 0.16 0.42 -4.15
C ILE A 47 0.23 -0.37 -2.86
N HIS A 48 1.43 -0.82 -2.53
CA HIS A 48 1.71 -1.61 -1.35
C HIS A 48 2.40 -0.72 -0.32
N VAL A 49 1.72 -0.42 0.79
CA VAL A 49 2.34 0.31 1.91
C VAL A 49 2.65 -0.67 3.01
N VAL A 50 3.88 -0.60 3.51
CA VAL A 50 4.42 -1.46 4.55
C VAL A 50 4.53 -0.67 5.84
N GLY A 51 4.12 -1.26 6.95
CA GLY A 51 4.15 -0.56 8.23
C GLY A 51 3.70 -1.40 9.40
N LYS A 52 3.51 -0.73 10.54
CA LYS A 52 3.15 -1.33 11.81
C LYS A 52 1.87 -0.69 12.33
N LEU A 53 1.10 -1.44 13.10
CA LEU A 53 -0.04 -0.87 13.82
C LEU A 53 0.48 0.14 14.86
N ARG A 54 -0.21 1.27 14.99
CA ARG A 54 0.15 2.26 16.01
C ARG A 54 0.04 1.64 17.40
N LYS A 55 1.06 1.85 18.23
CA LYS A 55 1.12 1.37 19.61
C LYS A 55 1.26 2.53 20.60
N ASP A 56 0.76 2.34 21.82
CA ASP A 56 1.01 3.24 22.94
C ASP A 56 2.40 3.00 23.57
N GLU A 57 2.75 3.76 24.61
CA GLU A 57 4.02 3.63 25.35
C GLU A 57 4.19 2.25 26.02
N ASN A 58 3.08 1.52 26.25
CA ASN A 58 3.06 0.19 26.85
C ASN A 58 3.09 -0.93 25.79
N GLY A 59 3.16 -0.59 24.50
CA GLY A 59 3.17 -1.55 23.39
C GLY A 59 1.79 -2.09 22.99
N ASN A 60 0.69 -1.54 23.53
CA ASN A 60 -0.66 -1.93 23.16
C ASN A 60 -1.06 -1.26 21.84
N VAL A 61 -1.70 -2.03 20.95
CA VAL A 61 -2.23 -1.47 19.69
C VAL A 61 -3.37 -0.51 19.95
N ILE A 62 -3.29 0.69 19.36
CA ILE A 62 -4.29 1.76 19.48
C ILE A 62 -4.76 2.23 18.10
N GLY A 63 -5.82 3.06 18.07
CA GLY A 63 -6.31 3.69 16.83
C GLY A 63 -7.14 2.78 15.93
N ILE A 64 -7.67 1.67 16.45
CA ILE A 64 -8.56 0.77 15.70
C ILE A 64 -10.02 1.09 16.01
N HIS A 65 -10.80 1.29 14.95
CA HIS A 65 -12.20 1.71 15.01
C HIS A 65 -13.06 0.85 14.06
N PRO A 66 -13.66 -0.24 14.57
CA PRO A 66 -14.66 -1.01 13.82
C PRO A 66 -15.92 -0.18 13.56
N SER A 67 -16.60 -0.45 12.45
CA SER A 67 -17.92 0.13 12.17
C SER A 67 -18.99 -0.45 13.10
N PRO A 68 -20.13 0.26 13.31
CA PRO A 68 -21.23 -0.24 14.15
C PRO A 68 -21.81 -1.59 13.71
N ASN A 69 -21.71 -1.90 12.42
CA ASN A 69 -22.18 -3.16 11.83
C ASN A 69 -21.08 -4.23 11.71
N MET A 70 -19.84 -3.95 12.14
CA MET A 70 -18.67 -4.83 12.07
C MET A 70 -18.29 -5.30 10.65
N LEU A 71 -18.84 -4.69 9.60
CA LEU A 71 -18.54 -5.03 8.21
C LEU A 71 -17.33 -4.28 7.65
N SER A 72 -16.87 -3.23 8.34
CA SER A 72 -15.69 -2.47 7.97
C SER A 72 -14.98 -1.97 9.21
N PHE A 73 -13.72 -1.55 9.06
CA PHE A 73 -13.01 -0.91 10.14
C PHE A 73 -12.00 0.10 9.61
N LYS A 74 -11.59 1.00 10.49
CA LYS A 74 -10.49 1.93 10.28
C LYS A 74 -9.40 1.62 11.29
N PHE A 75 -8.15 1.85 10.92
CA PHE A 75 -7.04 1.73 11.84
C PHE A 75 -5.95 2.75 11.52
N GLU A 76 -5.19 3.12 12.54
CA GLU A 76 -3.99 3.93 12.38
C GLU A 76 -2.78 3.02 12.15
N MET A 77 -2.04 3.33 11.10
CA MET A 77 -0.85 2.61 10.69
C MET A 77 0.32 3.58 10.60
N VAL A 78 1.48 3.13 11.05
CA VAL A 78 2.75 3.85 10.96
C VAL A 78 3.58 3.17 9.88
N ASP A 79 3.95 3.90 8.83
CA ASP A 79 4.82 3.35 7.78
C ASP A 79 6.32 3.38 8.15
N GLU A 80 7.18 3.03 7.20
CA GLU A 80 8.64 3.00 7.39
C GLU A 80 9.26 4.40 7.57
N ASN A 81 8.58 5.46 7.15
CA ASN A 81 8.99 6.85 7.34
C ASN A 81 8.47 7.47 8.65
N ASN A 82 7.81 6.67 9.49
CA ASN A 82 7.10 7.11 10.69
C ASN A 82 5.90 8.04 10.42
N GLU A 83 5.35 8.02 9.21
CA GLU A 83 4.10 8.72 8.92
C GLU A 83 2.92 7.93 9.49
N ILE A 84 2.07 8.62 10.26
CA ILE A 84 0.85 8.03 10.81
C ILE A 84 -0.29 8.33 9.86
N GLN A 85 -0.87 7.28 9.28
CA GLN A 85 -2.00 7.41 8.37
C GLN A 85 -3.21 6.60 8.86
N THR A 86 -4.40 7.17 8.74
CA THR A 86 -5.65 6.43 8.92
C THR A 86 -5.96 5.64 7.65
N VAL A 87 -6.05 4.33 7.80
CA VAL A 87 -6.40 3.37 6.74
C VAL A 87 -7.84 2.89 6.93
N TYR A 88 -8.63 2.90 5.87
CA TYR A 88 -9.98 2.33 5.84
C TYR A 88 -9.96 1.00 5.11
N HIS A 89 -10.57 -0.04 5.71
CA HIS A 89 -10.77 -1.33 5.08
C HIS A 89 -12.27 -1.68 5.04
N ALA A 90 -12.77 -2.02 3.85
CA ALA A 90 -14.19 -2.27 3.61
C ALA A 90 -14.65 -3.71 3.93
N ASN A 91 -13.83 -4.48 4.66
CA ASN A 91 -14.18 -5.82 5.14
C ASN A 91 -14.03 -5.90 6.67
N PRO A 92 -14.62 -6.92 7.31
CA PRO A 92 -14.42 -7.17 8.74
C PRO A 92 -12.95 -7.30 9.12
N MET A 93 -12.63 -6.90 10.35
CA MET A 93 -11.28 -7.01 10.90
C MET A 93 -10.85 -8.48 10.99
N PRO A 94 -9.67 -8.87 10.44
CA PRO A 94 -9.14 -10.22 10.64
C PRO A 94 -8.89 -10.52 12.12
N THR A 95 -9.17 -11.75 12.56
CA THR A 95 -8.98 -12.15 13.97
C THR A 95 -7.54 -11.98 14.45
N ASP A 96 -6.56 -12.30 13.59
CA ASP A 96 -5.13 -12.19 13.92
C ASP A 96 -4.54 -10.80 13.67
N PHE A 97 -5.36 -9.80 13.31
CA PHE A 97 -4.90 -8.46 12.94
C PHE A 97 -4.03 -7.82 14.03
N LEU A 98 -4.49 -7.90 15.29
CA LEU A 98 -3.80 -7.33 16.46
C LEU A 98 -2.48 -8.03 16.81
N ARG A 99 -2.27 -9.25 16.30
CA ARG A 99 -1.10 -10.08 16.59
C ARG A 99 0.01 -9.92 15.56
N SER A 100 -0.26 -9.20 14.48
CA SER A 100 0.71 -9.00 13.41
C SER A 100 1.79 -8.01 13.85
N GLU A 101 3.06 -8.37 13.62
CA GLU A 101 4.18 -7.46 13.87
C GLU A 101 4.25 -6.35 12.80
N GLN A 102 3.86 -6.70 11.59
CA GLN A 102 3.96 -5.83 10.42
C GLN A 102 2.80 -6.13 9.47
N VAL A 103 2.17 -5.06 9.01
CA VAL A 103 1.01 -5.09 8.13
C VAL A 103 1.40 -4.49 6.79
N VAL A 104 1.00 -5.15 5.70
CA VAL A 104 1.08 -4.58 4.36
C VAL A 104 -0.34 -4.29 3.89
N VAL A 105 -0.61 -3.04 3.55
CA VAL A 105 -1.90 -2.61 3.00
C VAL A 105 -1.76 -2.38 1.51
N VAL A 106 -2.69 -2.93 0.74
CA VAL A 106 -2.76 -2.71 -0.71
C VAL A 106 -3.98 -1.87 -1.01
N GLY A 107 -3.78 -0.71 -1.60
CA GLY A 107 -4.85 0.26 -1.76
C GLY A 107 -4.40 1.53 -2.47
N ALA A 108 -5.25 2.55 -2.44
CA ALA A 108 -4.97 3.87 -2.98
C ALA A 108 -5.62 4.95 -2.10
N TYR A 109 -5.14 6.18 -2.23
CA TYR A 109 -5.82 7.32 -1.62
C TYR A 109 -7.14 7.60 -2.35
N GLN A 110 -8.18 7.86 -1.56
CA GLN A 110 -9.47 8.35 -2.04
C GLN A 110 -9.87 9.54 -1.19
N ASN A 111 -9.90 10.73 -1.81
CA ASN A 111 -10.00 12.01 -1.10
C ASN A 111 -8.79 12.15 -0.14
N ASP A 112 -9.02 12.17 1.18
CA ASP A 112 -7.96 12.38 2.19
C ASP A 112 -7.65 11.13 3.03
N ARG A 113 -8.10 9.94 2.61
CA ARG A 113 -7.85 8.69 3.34
C ARG A 113 -7.31 7.60 2.43
N PHE A 114 -6.44 6.78 2.99
CA PHE A 114 -5.99 5.57 2.32
C PHE A 114 -7.07 4.48 2.43
N VAL A 115 -7.53 3.98 1.27
CA VAL A 115 -8.52 2.90 1.21
C VAL A 115 -7.79 1.61 0.85
N ALA A 116 -7.63 0.73 1.85
CA ALA A 116 -7.04 -0.59 1.68
C ALA A 116 -8.09 -1.57 1.14
N GLU A 117 -7.82 -2.15 -0.01
CA GLU A 117 -8.62 -3.23 -0.59
C GLU A 117 -8.15 -4.59 -0.08
N LYS A 118 -6.85 -4.72 0.20
CA LYS A 118 -6.26 -5.94 0.75
C LYS A 118 -5.36 -5.61 1.92
N ILE A 119 -5.37 -6.49 2.92
CA ILE A 119 -4.46 -6.46 4.06
C ILE A 119 -3.71 -7.78 4.06
N LEU A 120 -2.38 -7.72 4.10
CA LEU A 120 -1.51 -8.87 4.28
C LEU A 120 -0.84 -8.75 5.64
N LEU A 121 -1.11 -9.71 6.51
CA LEU A 121 -0.50 -9.80 7.82
C LEU A 121 0.81 -10.57 7.69
N LYS A 122 1.91 -9.98 8.19
CA LYS A 122 3.13 -10.75 8.43
C LYS A 122 3.07 -11.28 9.85
N CYS A 123 3.19 -12.59 9.97
CA CYS A 123 3.46 -13.24 11.25
C CYS A 123 4.95 -13.06 11.60
N PRO A 124 5.31 -13.01 12.89
CA PRO A 124 6.70 -13.07 13.32
C PRO A 124 7.39 -14.26 12.65
N SER A 125 8.57 -14.02 12.09
CA SER A 125 9.33 -15.12 11.52
C SER A 125 9.83 -16.02 12.65
N LYS A 126 9.78 -17.33 12.43
CA LYS A 126 10.18 -18.37 13.40
C LYS A 126 11.62 -18.27 13.94
N TYR A 127 12.43 -17.33 13.46
CA TYR A 127 13.87 -17.20 13.79
C TYR A 127 14.23 -15.88 14.50
N GLN A 128 13.24 -15.06 14.90
CA GLN A 128 13.49 -13.80 15.60
C GLN A 128 13.62 -13.94 17.14
N GLU A 129 13.54 -15.16 17.68
CA GLU A 129 13.70 -15.40 19.13
C GLU A 129 15.16 -15.59 19.59
N GLU A 130 16.14 -15.66 18.68
CA GLU A 130 17.55 -15.88 19.05
C GLU A 130 18.39 -14.61 18.89
N GLY A 131 18.11 -13.64 19.75
CA GLY A 131 18.93 -12.45 19.98
C GLY A 131 19.04 -12.14 21.47
N VAL A 132 19.13 -13.16 22.32
CA VAL A 132 19.48 -12.98 23.73
C VAL A 132 20.94 -12.53 23.77
N ASN A 133 21.15 -11.28 24.18
CA ASN A 133 22.44 -10.68 24.48
C ASN A 133 23.30 -11.65 25.32
N VAL A 134 24.52 -11.90 24.85
CA VAL A 134 25.61 -12.47 25.66
C VAL A 134 26.12 -11.46 26.68
#